data_AF-A0A974P6I1-F1
#
_entry.id   AF-A0A974P6I1-F1
#
_cell.length_a   1.000
_cell.length_b   1.000
_cell.length_c   1.000
_cell.angle_alpha   90.00
_cell.angle_beta   90.00
_cell.angle_gamma   90.00
#
_symmetry.space_group_name_H-M   'P 1'
#
loop_
_entity.id
_entity.type
_entity.pdbx_description
1 polymer ?
#
loop_
_entity_poly.entity_id
_entity_poly.type
_entity_poly.pdbx_seq_one_letter_code
_entity_poly.pdbx_strand_id
1 'polypeptide(L)'
;MSGFTLAAVAKMMDLHPVSLTYYFKRKEDLAAAVLLDAIRRWDAMLDEAFQETEPAARLRRFVGAYFEVRRQIERGEQPPLAPFSEVHLIEGDQHEPLMEAFRALYVRIGRFAKTEAMPWMTRPRRTALARLIIDQLGWADAWLALYEPQDYARVAERIADTMLNGLAGQGQAWPNLPLLTLGSPVAQNDEVTRERFLIAATNLINREGYRGASVDKISAQLKVPKGSFYHHNTDKDELAAACFQRTFDLIDEAKGRAAEQPDGWRRIWLAVCSLILHQASGEAGRMLRHHAMAAVPHSMRRKLRLRFQQISHAFAGEISDGSPMVRSGRWTPCWPPRC
;
A
#
# COMPACT_ATOMS: atom_id res chain seq x y z
N MET A 1 -12.13 -2.71 12.08
CA MET A 1 -12.70 -3.71 13.02
C MET A 1 -12.78 -3.23 14.48
N SER A 2 -11.78 -2.56 15.04
CA SER A 2 -11.87 -2.06 16.43
C SER A 2 -12.64 -0.74 16.54
N GLY A 3 -13.66 -0.70 17.41
CA GLY A 3 -14.56 0.44 17.61
C GLY A 3 -15.90 0.36 16.85
N PHE A 4 -16.09 -0.68 16.04
CA PHE A 4 -17.32 -0.95 15.28
C PHE A 4 -18.26 -1.89 16.06
N THR A 5 -19.56 -1.57 16.10
CA THR A 5 -20.60 -2.43 16.69
C THR A 5 -21.85 -2.43 15.80
N LEU A 6 -22.61 -3.53 15.80
CA LEU A 6 -23.88 -3.62 15.06
C LEU A 6 -24.88 -2.54 15.51
N ALA A 7 -24.93 -2.24 16.81
CA ALA A 7 -25.80 -1.20 17.35
C ALA A 7 -25.44 0.20 16.81
N ALA A 8 -24.15 0.52 16.68
CA ALA A 8 -23.71 1.78 16.10
C ALA A 8 -24.11 1.91 14.63
N VAL A 9 -24.01 0.82 13.86
CA VAL A 9 -24.45 0.80 12.46
C VAL A 9 -25.97 0.95 12.35
N ALA A 10 -26.74 0.24 13.17
CA ALA A 10 -28.20 0.35 13.18
C ALA A 10 -28.63 1.79 13.40
N LYS A 11 -28.01 2.45 14.40
CA LYS A 11 -28.24 3.86 14.68
C LYS A 11 -27.87 4.78 13.50
N MET A 12 -26.77 4.52 12.78
CA MET A 12 -26.42 5.29 11.58
C MET A 12 -27.41 5.13 10.44
N MET A 13 -28.08 3.98 10.35
CA MET A 13 -29.09 3.69 9.34
C MET A 13 -30.51 4.11 9.76
N ASP A 14 -30.66 4.72 10.93
CA ASP A 14 -31.96 4.99 11.57
C ASP A 14 -32.83 3.72 11.71
N LEU A 15 -32.17 2.59 11.99
CA LEU A 15 -32.79 1.28 12.20
C LEU A 15 -32.73 0.88 13.67
N HIS A 16 -33.72 0.09 14.09
CA HIS A 16 -33.66 -0.59 15.37
C HIS A 16 -32.51 -1.63 15.37
N PRO A 17 -31.69 -1.76 16.43
CA PRO A 17 -30.56 -2.71 16.47
C PRO A 17 -30.93 -4.15 16.13
N VAL A 18 -32.14 -4.58 16.50
CA VAL A 18 -32.65 -5.93 16.20
C VAL A 18 -32.74 -6.19 14.70
N SER A 19 -33.00 -5.17 13.89
CA SER A 19 -33.11 -5.30 12.43
C SER A 19 -31.80 -5.74 11.79
N LEU A 20 -30.65 -5.27 12.28
CA LEU A 20 -29.34 -5.73 11.80
C LEU A 20 -28.99 -7.12 12.34
N THR A 21 -29.35 -7.42 13.58
CA THR A 21 -29.08 -8.75 14.17
C THR A 21 -29.86 -9.89 13.51
N TYR A 22 -30.96 -9.57 12.82
CA TYR A 22 -31.69 -10.52 11.98
C TYR A 22 -30.83 -11.03 10.82
N TYR A 23 -30.06 -10.15 10.17
CA TYR A 23 -29.20 -10.50 9.03
C TYR A 23 -27.79 -10.92 9.45
N PHE A 24 -27.24 -10.30 10.49
CA PHE A 24 -25.86 -10.50 10.93
C PHE A 24 -25.82 -10.76 12.43
N LYS A 25 -25.54 -12.00 12.80
CA LYS A 25 -25.47 -12.41 14.22
C LYS A 25 -24.30 -11.72 14.94
N ARG A 26 -23.18 -11.56 14.25
CA ARG A 26 -21.97 -10.93 14.76
C ARG A 26 -21.52 -9.78 13.87
N LYS A 27 -20.77 -8.84 14.43
CA LYS A 27 -20.22 -7.71 13.67
C LYS A 27 -19.22 -8.19 12.61
N GLU A 28 -18.54 -9.31 12.85
CA GLU A 28 -17.64 -9.98 11.92
C GLU A 28 -18.39 -10.47 10.68
N ASP A 29 -19.63 -10.94 10.84
CA ASP A 29 -20.46 -11.41 9.72
C ASP A 29 -20.83 -10.23 8.79
N LEU A 30 -21.20 -9.08 9.36
CA LEU A 30 -21.45 -7.85 8.60
C LEU A 30 -20.18 -7.36 7.91
N ALA A 31 -19.04 -7.34 8.61
CA ALA A 31 -17.77 -6.90 8.03
C ALA A 31 -17.32 -7.82 6.89
N ALA A 32 -17.49 -9.14 7.03
CA ALA A 32 -17.22 -10.10 5.97
C ALA A 32 -18.13 -9.88 4.76
N ALA A 33 -19.42 -9.64 4.97
CA ALA A 33 -20.37 -9.36 3.88
C ALA A 33 -20.00 -8.08 3.09
N VAL A 34 -19.57 -7.02 3.78
CA VAL A 34 -19.09 -5.78 3.14
C VAL A 34 -17.82 -6.03 2.30
N LEU A 35 -16.88 -6.84 2.80
CA LEU A 35 -15.66 -7.18 2.05
C LEU A 35 -15.96 -8.10 0.86
N LEU A 36 -16.89 -9.05 1.01
CA LEU A 36 -17.36 -9.90 -0.08
C LEU A 36 -18.06 -9.07 -1.18
N ASP A 37 -18.85 -8.07 -0.82
CA ASP A 37 -19.43 -7.13 -1.81
C ASP A 37 -18.33 -6.35 -2.55
N ALA A 38 -17.30 -5.89 -1.85
CA ALA A 38 -16.15 -5.25 -2.49
C ALA A 38 -15.44 -6.20 -3.46
N ILE A 39 -15.18 -7.46 -3.08
CA ILE A 39 -14.60 -8.47 -3.98
C ILE A 39 -15.48 -8.67 -5.21
N ARG A 40 -16.80 -8.82 -5.03
CA ARG A 40 -17.77 -8.97 -6.13
C ARG A 40 -17.73 -7.79 -7.11
N ARG A 41 -17.60 -6.56 -6.61
CA ARG A 41 -17.48 -5.36 -7.45
C ARG A 41 -16.16 -5.34 -8.22
N TRP A 42 -15.07 -5.75 -7.58
CA TRP A 42 -13.78 -5.95 -8.28
C TRP A 42 -13.86 -7.04 -9.34
N ASP A 43 -14.55 -8.14 -9.06
CA ASP A 43 -14.76 -9.23 -10.00
C ASP A 43 -15.55 -8.78 -11.23
N ALA A 44 -16.55 -7.91 -11.08
CA ALA A 44 -17.29 -7.33 -12.21
C ALA A 44 -16.38 -6.46 -13.10
N MET A 45 -15.52 -5.63 -12.50
CA MET A 45 -14.52 -4.85 -13.24
C MET A 45 -13.51 -5.76 -13.96
N LEU A 46 -13.17 -6.90 -13.37
CA LEU A 46 -12.33 -7.91 -14.01
C LEU A 46 -13.05 -8.61 -15.17
N ASP A 47 -14.35 -8.90 -15.05
CA ASP A 47 -15.14 -9.48 -16.13
C ASP A 47 -15.12 -8.58 -17.37
N GLU A 48 -15.30 -7.27 -17.20
CA GLU A 48 -15.14 -6.30 -18.28
C GLU A 48 -13.74 -6.33 -18.87
N ALA A 49 -12.70 -6.34 -18.03
CA ALA A 49 -11.32 -6.38 -18.48
C ALA A 49 -11.01 -7.64 -19.29
N PHE A 50 -11.54 -8.79 -18.92
CA PHE A 50 -11.31 -10.06 -19.62
C PHE A 50 -12.01 -10.17 -20.99
N GLN A 51 -12.83 -9.20 -21.37
CA GLN A 51 -13.33 -9.07 -22.76
C GLN A 51 -12.19 -8.68 -23.72
N GLU A 52 -11.12 -8.07 -23.22
CA GLU A 52 -9.94 -7.74 -24.01
C GLU A 52 -9.05 -8.97 -24.26
N THR A 53 -8.47 -9.04 -25.46
CA THR A 53 -7.58 -10.15 -25.85
C THR A 53 -6.17 -9.96 -25.31
N GLU A 54 -5.65 -8.74 -25.39
CA GLU A 54 -4.26 -8.43 -25.05
C GLU A 54 -4.07 -8.13 -23.55
N PRO A 55 -3.03 -8.67 -22.89
CA PRO A 55 -2.72 -8.40 -21.48
C PRO A 55 -2.69 -6.90 -21.12
N ALA A 56 -2.11 -6.08 -22.00
CA ALA A 56 -2.02 -4.64 -21.79
C ALA A 56 -3.39 -3.95 -21.87
N ALA A 57 -4.26 -4.41 -22.78
CA ALA A 57 -5.62 -3.90 -22.92
C ALA A 57 -6.47 -4.28 -21.71
N ARG A 58 -6.35 -5.53 -21.20
CA ARG A 58 -7.00 -5.97 -19.96
C ARG A 58 -6.65 -5.07 -18.78
N LEU A 59 -5.36 -4.75 -18.60
CA LEU A 59 -4.93 -3.88 -17.50
C LEU A 59 -5.48 -2.46 -17.65
N ARG A 60 -5.43 -1.86 -18.85
CA ARG A 60 -6.02 -0.53 -19.08
C ARG A 60 -7.52 -0.53 -18.81
N ARG A 61 -8.25 -1.53 -19.33
CA ARG A 61 -9.70 -1.67 -19.13
C ARG A 61 -10.04 -1.80 -17.65
N PHE A 62 -9.30 -2.63 -16.92
CA PHE A 62 -9.50 -2.84 -15.49
C PHE A 62 -9.25 -1.56 -14.67
N VAL A 63 -8.14 -0.87 -14.92
CA VAL A 63 -7.81 0.39 -14.24
C VAL A 63 -8.86 1.46 -14.58
N GLY A 64 -9.26 1.59 -15.85
CA GLY A 64 -10.32 2.49 -16.26
C GLY A 64 -11.65 2.22 -15.56
N ALA A 65 -12.10 0.95 -15.53
CA ALA A 65 -13.31 0.54 -14.84
C ALA A 65 -13.24 0.84 -13.33
N TYR A 66 -12.08 0.62 -12.71
CA TYR A 66 -11.84 1.01 -11.31
C TYR A 66 -12.09 2.50 -11.09
N PHE A 67 -11.43 3.38 -11.85
CA PHE A 67 -11.58 4.82 -11.68
C PHE A 67 -12.98 5.34 -12.05
N GLU A 68 -13.69 4.67 -12.94
CA GLU A 68 -15.09 4.98 -13.21
C GLU A 68 -16.00 4.63 -12.04
N VAL A 69 -15.83 3.47 -11.40
CA VAL A 69 -16.52 3.14 -10.13
C VAL A 69 -16.21 4.19 -9.06
N ARG A 70 -14.96 4.64 -8.96
CA ARG A 70 -14.56 5.71 -8.03
C ARG A 70 -15.27 7.02 -8.31
N ARG A 71 -15.41 7.38 -9.59
CA ARG A 71 -16.12 8.59 -10.02
C ARG A 71 -17.60 8.53 -9.66
N GLN A 72 -18.24 7.38 -9.85
CA GLN A 72 -19.64 7.14 -9.48
C GLN A 72 -19.85 7.23 -7.96
N ILE A 73 -18.90 6.75 -7.16
CA ILE A 73 -18.92 6.89 -5.69
C ILE A 73 -18.89 8.37 -5.29
N GLU A 74 -17.98 9.18 -5.84
CA GLU A 74 -17.92 10.62 -5.56
C GLU A 74 -19.20 11.38 -5.95
N ARG A 75 -19.88 10.91 -7.00
CA ARG A 75 -21.17 11.47 -7.44
C ARG A 75 -22.37 10.98 -6.62
N GLY A 76 -22.15 10.08 -5.65
CA GLY A 76 -23.22 9.47 -4.85
C GLY A 76 -24.07 8.44 -5.60
N GLU A 77 -23.61 7.97 -6.76
CA GLU A 77 -24.32 7.00 -7.61
C GLU A 77 -24.08 5.55 -7.15
N GLN A 78 -22.98 5.31 -6.42
CA GLN A 78 -22.64 4.01 -5.83
C GLN A 78 -22.16 4.15 -4.38
N PRO A 79 -22.36 3.11 -3.55
CA PRO A 79 -21.82 3.10 -2.19
C PRO A 79 -20.28 3.00 -2.20
N PRO A 80 -19.61 3.49 -1.12
CA PRO A 80 -18.16 3.38 -0.96
C PRO A 80 -17.65 1.95 -1.15
N LEU A 81 -16.43 1.82 -1.67
CA LEU A 81 -15.78 0.54 -1.86
C LEU A 81 -14.91 0.22 -0.65
N ALA A 82 -15.16 -0.91 0.02
CA ALA A 82 -14.41 -1.26 1.21
C ALA A 82 -12.93 -1.57 0.88
N PRO A 83 -11.96 -1.04 1.64
CA PRO A 83 -10.55 -1.36 1.45
C PRO A 83 -10.22 -2.74 2.01
N PHE A 84 -9.33 -3.47 1.35
CA PHE A 84 -8.92 -4.81 1.79
C PHE A 84 -7.89 -4.81 2.94
N SER A 85 -7.54 -3.65 3.48
CA SER A 85 -6.51 -3.51 4.53
C SER A 85 -6.82 -4.29 5.82
N GLU A 86 -8.11 -4.52 6.12
CA GLU A 86 -8.57 -5.22 7.33
C GLU A 86 -9.05 -6.65 7.07
N VAL A 87 -8.88 -7.20 5.86
CA VAL A 87 -9.40 -8.54 5.50
C VAL A 87 -8.89 -9.65 6.43
N HIS A 88 -7.65 -9.52 6.93
CA HIS A 88 -7.04 -10.47 7.87
C HIS A 88 -7.52 -10.33 9.31
N LEU A 89 -8.30 -9.29 9.64
CA LEU A 89 -8.86 -9.05 10.97
C LEU A 89 -10.25 -9.67 11.15
N ILE A 90 -10.81 -10.27 10.10
CA ILE A 90 -12.09 -10.99 10.18
C ILE A 90 -11.83 -12.35 10.84
N GLU A 91 -12.56 -12.65 11.91
CA GLU A 91 -12.45 -13.89 12.67
C GLU A 91 -13.75 -14.71 12.61
N GLY A 92 -13.68 -15.97 13.05
CA GLY A 92 -14.82 -16.87 13.10
C GLY A 92 -15.21 -17.47 11.74
N ASP A 93 -16.43 -17.97 11.66
CA ASP A 93 -16.92 -18.83 10.55
C ASP A 93 -16.82 -18.21 9.14
N GLN A 94 -16.79 -16.88 9.04
CA GLN A 94 -16.67 -16.17 7.77
C GLN A 94 -15.22 -15.98 7.30
N HIS A 95 -14.22 -16.29 8.13
CA HIS A 95 -12.81 -16.08 7.82
C HIS A 95 -12.39 -16.86 6.57
N GLU A 96 -12.58 -18.18 6.56
CA GLU A 96 -12.09 -19.02 5.46
C GLU A 96 -12.81 -18.74 4.13
N PRO A 97 -14.15 -18.62 4.07
CA PRO A 97 -14.85 -18.23 2.84
C PRO A 97 -14.38 -16.88 2.28
N LEU A 98 -14.21 -15.87 3.14
CA LEU A 98 -13.71 -14.56 2.74
C LEU A 98 -12.28 -14.63 2.21
N MET A 99 -11.40 -15.34 2.92
CA MET A 99 -10.01 -15.50 2.51
C MET A 99 -9.87 -16.29 1.20
N GLU A 100 -10.75 -17.26 0.94
CA GLU A 100 -10.80 -17.97 -0.34
C GLU A 100 -11.24 -17.05 -1.49
N ALA A 101 -12.32 -16.28 -1.31
CA ALA A 101 -12.75 -15.28 -2.29
C ALA A 101 -11.66 -14.24 -2.56
N PHE A 102 -10.98 -13.78 -1.50
CA PHE A 102 -9.88 -12.84 -1.62
C PHE A 102 -8.69 -13.44 -2.38
N ARG A 103 -8.28 -14.68 -2.09
CA ARG A 103 -7.23 -15.39 -2.84
C ARG A 103 -7.60 -15.58 -4.31
N ALA A 104 -8.86 -15.89 -4.61
CA ALA A 104 -9.37 -16.03 -5.97
C ALA A 104 -9.22 -14.72 -6.77
N LEU A 105 -9.49 -13.57 -6.14
CA LEU A 105 -9.31 -12.24 -6.76
C LEU A 105 -7.85 -12.03 -7.22
N TYR A 106 -6.85 -12.32 -6.37
CA TYR A 106 -5.44 -12.22 -6.76
C TYR A 106 -5.09 -13.14 -7.93
N VAL A 107 -5.62 -14.37 -7.91
CA VAL A 107 -5.39 -15.33 -8.99
C VAL A 107 -5.97 -14.80 -10.30
N ARG A 108 -7.17 -14.20 -10.28
CA ARG A 108 -7.79 -13.60 -11.47
C ARG A 108 -6.95 -12.45 -12.02
N ILE A 109 -6.55 -11.48 -11.18
CA ILE A 109 -5.71 -10.36 -11.63
C ILE A 109 -4.38 -10.88 -12.21
N GLY A 110 -3.75 -11.85 -11.55
CA GLY A 110 -2.52 -12.47 -12.03
C GLY A 110 -2.65 -13.14 -13.40
N ARG A 111 -3.87 -13.55 -13.82
CA ARG A 111 -4.12 -14.13 -15.15
C ARG A 111 -4.05 -13.10 -16.27
N PHE A 112 -4.08 -11.79 -16.01
CA PHE A 112 -3.84 -10.77 -17.03
C PHE A 112 -2.56 -11.04 -17.81
N ALA A 113 -1.48 -11.34 -17.09
CA ALA A 113 -0.15 -11.59 -17.66
C ALA A 113 0.12 -13.06 -18.00
N LYS A 114 -0.90 -13.95 -17.96
CA LYS A 114 -0.73 -15.35 -18.37
C LYS A 114 -0.93 -15.46 -19.89
N THR A 115 0.17 -15.35 -20.63
CA THR A 115 0.22 -15.53 -22.09
C THR A 115 1.55 -16.17 -22.50
N GLU A 116 1.54 -16.86 -23.64
CA GLU A 116 2.75 -17.46 -24.24
C GLU A 116 3.77 -16.39 -24.65
N ALA A 117 3.33 -15.17 -24.96
CA ALA A 117 4.20 -14.04 -25.29
C ALA A 117 5.04 -13.53 -24.11
N MET A 118 4.72 -13.91 -22.88
CA MET A 118 5.42 -13.49 -21.67
C MET A 118 5.88 -14.69 -20.83
N PRO A 119 6.81 -15.52 -21.34
CA PRO A 119 7.26 -16.73 -20.64
C PRO A 119 7.94 -16.40 -19.29
N TRP A 120 8.48 -15.20 -19.17
CA TRP A 120 9.10 -14.68 -17.95
C TRP A 120 8.09 -14.31 -16.85
N MET A 121 6.79 -14.26 -17.13
CA MET A 121 5.73 -14.03 -16.14
C MET A 121 5.35 -15.32 -15.42
N THR A 122 6.28 -15.84 -14.63
CA THR A 122 6.12 -17.03 -13.79
C THR A 122 5.00 -16.86 -12.75
N ARG A 123 4.55 -17.96 -12.12
CA ARG A 123 3.51 -17.91 -11.07
C ARG A 123 3.86 -16.91 -9.94
N PRO A 124 5.08 -16.91 -9.35
CA PRO A 124 5.46 -15.91 -8.35
C PRO A 124 5.37 -14.47 -8.86
N ARG A 125 5.81 -14.20 -10.09
CA ARG A 125 5.76 -12.85 -10.69
C ARG A 125 4.32 -12.39 -10.95
N ARG A 126 3.43 -13.29 -11.39
CA ARG A 126 1.99 -12.99 -11.53
C ARG A 126 1.32 -12.71 -10.18
N THR A 127 1.70 -13.43 -9.12
CA THR A 127 1.22 -13.15 -7.76
C THR A 127 1.72 -11.78 -7.28
N ALA A 128 2.99 -11.45 -7.52
CA ALA A 128 3.55 -10.14 -7.18
C ALA A 128 2.86 -9.01 -7.95
N LEU A 129 2.60 -9.19 -9.26
CA LEU A 129 1.86 -8.23 -10.08
C LEU A 129 0.44 -8.01 -9.53
N ALA A 130 -0.29 -9.08 -9.22
CA ALA A 130 -1.63 -8.97 -8.65
C ALA A 130 -1.63 -8.20 -7.33
N ARG A 131 -0.60 -8.42 -6.49
CA ARG A 131 -0.40 -7.67 -5.25
C ARG A 131 -0.12 -6.20 -5.49
N LEU A 132 0.76 -5.89 -6.43
CA LEU A 132 1.07 -4.52 -6.80
C LEU A 132 -0.18 -3.79 -7.31
N ILE A 133 -0.99 -4.42 -8.17
CA ILE A 133 -2.23 -3.82 -8.69
C ILE A 133 -3.24 -3.57 -7.56
N ILE A 134 -3.50 -4.56 -6.70
CA ILE A 134 -4.44 -4.40 -5.58
C ILE A 134 -3.95 -3.31 -4.61
N ASP A 135 -2.66 -3.31 -4.25
CA ASP A 135 -2.13 -2.32 -3.31
C ASP A 135 -2.14 -0.91 -3.93
N GLN A 136 -1.82 -0.77 -5.22
CA GLN A 136 -1.83 0.51 -5.92
C GLN A 136 -3.23 1.11 -6.05
N LEU A 137 -4.23 0.30 -6.41
CA LEU A 137 -5.61 0.76 -6.57
C LEU A 137 -6.33 0.85 -5.22
N GLY A 138 -6.10 -0.10 -4.31
CA GLY A 138 -6.78 -0.17 -3.00
C GLY A 138 -6.49 0.99 -2.06
N TRP A 139 -5.46 1.80 -2.34
CA TRP A 139 -5.15 3.03 -1.62
C TRP A 139 -5.56 4.31 -2.39
N ALA A 140 -6.39 4.20 -3.43
CA ALA A 140 -6.79 5.39 -4.19
C ALA A 140 -7.52 6.43 -3.32
N ASP A 141 -8.30 6.01 -2.31
CA ASP A 141 -9.05 6.92 -1.41
C ASP A 141 -8.21 7.99 -0.72
N ALA A 142 -6.97 7.70 -0.36
CA ALA A 142 -6.23 8.69 0.43
C ALA A 142 -5.53 9.76 -0.40
N TRP A 143 -5.51 9.62 -1.73
CA TRP A 143 -4.89 10.60 -2.61
C TRP A 143 -5.83 11.08 -3.73
N LEU A 144 -6.91 10.36 -4.04
CA LEU A 144 -7.89 10.79 -5.04
C LEU A 144 -8.61 12.09 -4.67
N ALA A 145 -8.77 12.38 -3.38
CA ALA A 145 -9.32 13.66 -2.91
C ALA A 145 -8.51 14.90 -3.34
N LEU A 146 -7.33 14.71 -3.95
CA LEU A 146 -6.52 15.77 -4.55
C LEU A 146 -6.86 16.03 -6.04
N TYR A 147 -7.80 15.29 -6.60
CA TYR A 147 -8.21 15.36 -8.01
C TYR A 147 -9.72 15.59 -8.10
N GLU A 148 -10.15 16.37 -9.09
CA GLU A 148 -11.58 16.49 -9.41
C GLU A 148 -12.07 15.19 -10.07
N PRO A 149 -13.33 14.77 -9.86
CA PRO A 149 -13.87 13.54 -10.46
C PRO A 149 -13.79 13.49 -11.99
N GLN A 150 -13.75 14.65 -12.66
CA GLN A 150 -13.56 14.76 -14.11
C GLN A 150 -12.16 14.34 -14.59
N ASP A 151 -11.14 14.41 -13.71
CA ASP A 151 -9.76 14.04 -14.02
C ASP A 151 -9.49 12.54 -13.84
N TYR A 152 -10.43 11.78 -13.27
CA TYR A 152 -10.21 10.37 -12.92
C TYR A 152 -9.86 9.50 -14.14
N ALA A 153 -10.44 9.78 -15.31
CA ALA A 153 -10.08 9.09 -16.55
C ALA A 153 -8.61 9.34 -16.94
N ARG A 154 -8.13 10.58 -16.80
CA ARG A 154 -6.72 10.93 -17.05
C ARG A 154 -5.80 10.26 -16.03
N VAL A 155 -6.20 10.22 -14.76
CA VAL A 155 -5.46 9.52 -13.70
C VAL A 155 -5.35 8.01 -14.01
N ALA A 156 -6.45 7.38 -14.41
CA ALA A 156 -6.50 5.97 -14.79
C ALA A 156 -5.52 5.66 -15.92
N GLU A 157 -5.53 6.46 -16.99
CA GLU A 157 -4.59 6.32 -18.11
C GLU A 157 -3.13 6.43 -17.66
N ARG A 158 -2.80 7.40 -16.80
CA ARG A 158 -1.42 7.57 -16.30
C ARG A 158 -0.95 6.44 -15.41
N ILE A 159 -1.84 5.90 -14.57
CA ILE A 159 -1.54 4.74 -13.73
C ILE A 159 -1.34 3.49 -14.59
N ALA A 160 -2.24 3.23 -15.53
CA ALA A 160 -2.13 2.08 -16.41
C ALA A 160 -0.88 2.16 -17.29
N ASP A 161 -0.57 3.34 -17.85
CA ASP A 161 0.65 3.59 -18.61
C ASP A 161 1.91 3.32 -17.76
N THR A 162 1.96 3.83 -16.53
CA THR A 162 3.07 3.58 -15.59
C THR A 162 3.22 2.10 -15.26
N MET A 163 2.12 1.37 -15.04
CA MET A 163 2.17 -0.06 -14.75
C MET A 163 2.63 -0.89 -15.96
N LEU A 164 2.34 -0.46 -17.18
CA LEU A 164 2.66 -1.17 -18.41
C LEU A 164 4.07 -0.86 -18.92
N ASN A 165 4.46 0.41 -18.88
CA ASN A 165 5.65 0.92 -19.52
C ASN A 165 6.75 1.30 -18.50
N GLY A 166 6.44 1.28 -17.20
CA GLY A 166 7.35 1.67 -16.14
C GLY A 166 7.47 3.19 -16.01
N LEU A 167 8.51 3.62 -15.28
CA LEU A 167 8.82 5.03 -15.04
C LEU A 167 10.01 5.53 -15.89
N ALA A 168 10.72 4.63 -16.56
CA ALA A 168 11.87 4.97 -17.38
C ALA A 168 11.44 5.70 -18.66
N GLY A 169 12.21 6.72 -19.05
CA GLY A 169 12.04 7.36 -20.36
C GLY A 169 12.35 6.40 -21.51
N GLN A 170 11.79 6.67 -22.69
CA GLN A 170 12.02 5.85 -23.87
C GLN A 170 13.52 5.72 -24.19
N GLY A 171 14.01 4.49 -24.33
CA GLY A 171 15.42 4.20 -24.62
C GLY A 171 16.37 4.32 -23.42
N GLN A 172 15.88 4.64 -22.22
CA GLN A 172 16.71 4.59 -21.01
C GLN A 172 16.95 3.14 -20.59
N ALA A 173 18.22 2.81 -20.36
CA ALA A 173 18.58 1.53 -19.77
C ALA A 173 18.23 1.48 -18.29
N TRP A 174 18.00 0.28 -17.77
CA TRP A 174 17.96 0.05 -16.34
C TRP A 174 19.31 0.41 -15.71
N PRO A 175 19.34 1.22 -14.64
CA PRO A 175 20.59 1.53 -13.96
C PRO A 175 21.21 0.25 -13.40
N ASN A 176 22.53 0.15 -13.52
CA ASN A 176 23.31 -0.90 -12.88
C ASN A 176 24.25 -0.25 -11.87
N LEU A 177 23.71 0.11 -10.72
CA LEU A 177 24.43 0.80 -9.64
C LEU A 177 24.40 -0.07 -8.37
N PRO A 178 25.46 -0.04 -7.54
CA PRO A 178 25.43 -0.69 -6.25
C PRO A 178 24.34 -0.06 -5.38
N LEU A 179 23.47 -0.90 -4.80
CA LEU A 179 22.41 -0.44 -3.91
C LEU A 179 23.00 0.12 -2.61
N LEU A 180 22.30 1.09 -2.03
CA LEU A 180 22.72 1.75 -0.81
C LEU A 180 22.42 0.87 0.41
N THR A 181 23.39 0.76 1.31
CA THR A 181 23.14 0.31 2.69
C THR A 181 22.54 1.48 3.47
N LEU A 182 21.26 1.37 3.84
CA LEU A 182 20.49 2.42 4.51
C LEU A 182 20.30 2.12 6.00
N GLY A 183 20.29 3.18 6.81
CA GLY A 183 20.17 3.10 8.25
C GLY A 183 21.46 2.73 8.96
N SER A 184 21.53 3.04 10.25
CA SER A 184 22.66 2.62 11.09
C SER A 184 22.56 1.14 11.43
N PRO A 185 23.70 0.41 11.48
CA PRO A 185 23.70 -0.94 11.99
C PRO A 185 23.22 -0.95 13.44
N VAL A 186 22.37 -1.91 13.78
CA VAL A 186 21.91 -2.09 15.17
C VAL A 186 23.12 -2.52 16.00
N ALA A 187 23.39 -1.80 17.10
CA ALA A 187 24.45 -2.19 18.02
C ALA A 187 24.24 -3.66 18.45
N GLN A 188 25.31 -4.47 18.32
CA GLN A 188 25.29 -5.89 18.66
C GLN A 188 25.54 -6.15 20.15
N ASN A 189 25.62 -5.11 20.97
CA ASN A 189 25.79 -5.26 22.41
C ASN A 189 24.47 -5.69 23.08
N ASP A 190 24.58 -6.31 24.26
CA ASP A 190 23.42 -6.78 25.02
C ASP A 190 22.57 -5.63 25.58
N GLU A 191 23.06 -4.39 25.50
CA GLU A 191 22.34 -3.20 25.97
C GLU A 191 21.05 -2.99 25.19
N VAL A 192 20.00 -2.69 25.94
CA VAL A 192 18.69 -2.37 25.38
C VAL A 192 18.72 -0.89 25.04
N THR A 193 18.86 -0.59 23.76
CA THR A 193 18.86 0.79 23.27
C THR A 193 17.44 1.23 22.89
N ARG A 194 17.22 2.55 22.83
CA ARG A 194 15.99 3.12 22.26
C ARG A 194 15.72 2.60 20.84
N GLU A 195 16.79 2.36 20.06
CA GLU A 195 16.70 1.79 18.72
C GLU A 195 16.08 0.38 18.70
N ARG A 196 16.43 -0.49 19.66
CA ARG A 196 15.82 -1.82 19.78
C ARG A 196 14.31 -1.75 20.06
N PHE A 197 13.86 -0.76 20.85
CA PHE A 197 12.43 -0.49 21.04
C PHE A 197 11.74 -0.04 19.76
N LEU A 198 12.36 0.83 18.96
CA LEU A 198 11.80 1.29 17.68
C LEU A 198 11.64 0.12 16.69
N ILE A 199 12.63 -0.77 16.61
CA ILE A 199 12.60 -1.94 15.73
C ILE A 199 11.54 -2.95 16.20
N ALA A 200 11.48 -3.24 17.50
CA ALA A 200 10.49 -4.15 18.06
C ALA A 200 9.07 -3.62 17.85
N ALA A 201 8.83 -2.36 18.17
CA ALA A 201 7.55 -1.69 17.94
C ALA A 201 7.16 -1.69 16.47
N THR A 202 8.07 -1.33 15.55
CA THR A 202 7.78 -1.33 14.11
C THR A 202 7.39 -2.72 13.61
N ASN A 203 8.11 -3.76 14.01
CA ASN A 203 7.79 -5.13 13.65
C ASN A 203 6.44 -5.59 14.21
N LEU A 204 6.08 -5.17 15.43
CA LEU A 204 4.81 -5.54 16.04
C LEU A 204 3.64 -4.78 15.41
N ILE A 205 3.79 -3.47 15.20
CA ILE A 205 2.78 -2.62 14.54
C ILE A 205 2.54 -3.09 13.10
N ASN A 206 3.58 -3.47 12.36
CA ASN A 206 3.42 -3.98 11.00
C ASN A 206 2.68 -5.33 10.94
N ARG A 207 2.74 -6.13 12.00
CA ARG A 207 2.11 -7.46 12.08
C ARG A 207 0.69 -7.41 12.66
N GLU A 208 0.49 -6.66 13.74
CA GLU A 208 -0.73 -6.66 14.54
C GLU A 208 -1.48 -5.32 14.52
N GLY A 209 -0.95 -4.32 13.82
CA GLY A 209 -1.44 -2.96 13.84
C GLY A 209 -1.06 -2.20 15.13
N TYR A 210 -1.23 -0.89 15.10
CA TYR A 210 -0.83 0.00 16.22
C TYR A 210 -1.64 -0.24 17.51
N ARG A 211 -2.90 -0.68 17.38
CA ARG A 211 -3.74 -1.04 18.54
C ARG A 211 -3.31 -2.38 19.15
N GLY A 212 -2.90 -3.36 18.32
CA GLY A 212 -2.45 -4.67 18.77
C GLY A 212 -1.07 -4.65 19.45
N ALA A 213 -0.23 -3.67 19.13
CA ALA A 213 1.11 -3.50 19.68
C ALA A 213 1.12 -2.82 21.07
N SER A 214 0.87 -3.58 22.15
CA SER A 214 0.94 -3.03 23.51
C SER A 214 2.37 -2.87 24.02
N VAL A 215 2.58 -1.99 25.01
CA VAL A 215 3.87 -1.84 25.71
C VAL A 215 4.36 -3.19 26.25
N ASP A 216 3.44 -3.98 26.81
CA ASP A 216 3.78 -5.31 27.36
C ASP A 216 4.28 -6.27 26.27
N LYS A 217 3.65 -6.29 25.09
CA LYS A 217 4.11 -7.12 23.97
C LYS A 217 5.46 -6.63 23.40
N ILE A 218 5.68 -5.32 23.34
CA ILE A 218 6.94 -4.74 22.88
C ILE A 218 8.07 -5.13 23.84
N SER A 219 7.87 -4.93 25.15
CA SER A 219 8.83 -5.33 26.19
C SER A 219 9.08 -6.84 26.18
N ALA A 220 8.03 -7.66 26.04
CA ALA A 220 8.15 -9.11 25.94
C ALA A 220 8.95 -9.55 24.71
N GLN A 221 8.75 -8.90 23.55
CA GLN A 221 9.52 -9.19 22.33
C GLN A 221 11.01 -8.92 22.52
N LEU A 222 11.37 -7.93 23.34
CA LEU A 222 12.75 -7.60 23.70
C LEU A 222 13.29 -8.40 24.90
N LYS A 223 12.46 -9.21 25.56
CA LYS A 223 12.78 -9.94 26.80
C LYS A 223 13.22 -9.02 27.93
N VAL A 224 12.58 -7.86 28.06
CA VAL A 224 12.88 -6.86 29.10
C VAL A 224 11.66 -6.59 29.98
N PRO A 225 11.84 -6.21 31.25
CA PRO A 225 10.75 -5.74 32.09
C PRO A 225 10.04 -4.52 31.48
N LYS A 226 8.75 -4.35 31.82
CA LYS A 226 7.98 -3.16 31.42
C LYS A 226 8.64 -1.84 31.87
N GLY A 227 9.31 -1.84 33.02
CA GLY A 227 10.08 -0.68 33.51
C GLY A 227 11.13 -0.19 32.51
N SER A 228 11.81 -1.09 31.80
CA SER A 228 12.82 -0.75 30.78
C SER A 228 12.24 0.07 29.64
N PHE A 229 10.96 -0.11 29.30
CA PHE A 229 10.30 0.72 28.28
C PHE A 229 10.31 2.20 28.68
N TYR A 230 9.91 2.47 29.93
CA TYR A 230 9.75 3.83 30.46
C TYR A 230 11.09 4.53 30.75
N HIS A 231 12.19 3.79 30.79
CA HIS A 231 13.53 4.38 30.84
C HIS A 231 13.95 5.03 29.50
N HIS A 232 13.42 4.54 28.37
CA HIS A 232 13.81 5.01 27.04
C HIS A 232 12.72 5.76 26.28
N ASN A 233 11.46 5.64 26.71
CA ASN A 233 10.30 6.16 26.00
C ASN A 233 9.25 6.65 27.01
N THR A 234 8.57 7.76 26.73
CA THR A 234 7.54 8.29 27.65
C THR A 234 6.28 7.45 27.57
N ASP A 235 5.79 7.20 26.36
CA ASP A 235 4.57 6.43 26.12
C ASP A 235 4.60 5.73 24.74
N LYS A 236 3.54 4.97 24.46
CA LYS A 236 3.39 4.23 23.19
C LYS A 236 3.24 5.16 21.99
N ASP A 237 2.62 6.32 22.17
CA ASP A 237 2.25 7.23 21.10
C ASP A 237 3.49 7.99 20.61
N GLU A 238 4.31 8.44 21.55
CA GLU A 238 5.63 9.00 21.28
C GLU A 238 6.54 7.97 20.59
N LEU A 239 6.56 6.73 21.08
CA LEU A 239 7.33 5.66 20.44
C LEU A 239 6.86 5.41 19.01
N ALA A 240 5.54 5.36 18.77
CA ALA A 240 4.99 5.20 17.43
C ALA A 240 5.34 6.40 16.53
N ALA A 241 5.31 7.63 17.06
CA ALA A 241 5.75 8.84 16.36
C ALA A 241 7.22 8.71 15.92
N ALA A 242 8.08 8.24 16.83
CA ALA A 242 9.49 8.02 16.57
C ALA A 242 9.72 6.90 15.53
N CYS A 243 8.91 5.83 15.51
CA CYS A 243 8.95 4.81 14.46
C CYS A 243 8.61 5.39 13.06
N PHE A 244 7.64 6.31 12.98
CA PHE A 244 7.37 7.03 11.74
C PHE A 244 8.52 7.94 11.34
N GLN A 245 9.06 8.72 12.29
CA GLN A 245 10.19 9.61 12.01
C GLN A 245 11.39 8.83 11.48
N ARG A 246 11.75 7.72 12.13
CA ARG A 246 12.79 6.80 11.66
C ARG A 246 12.57 6.32 10.23
N THR A 247 11.32 6.01 9.87
CA THR A 247 10.98 5.62 8.48
C THR A 247 11.18 6.78 7.50
N PHE A 248 10.80 8.00 7.88
CA PHE A 248 11.02 9.18 7.03
C PHE A 248 12.52 9.52 6.89
N ASP A 249 13.29 9.38 7.96
CA ASP A 249 14.73 9.61 7.94
C ASP A 249 15.44 8.63 6.99
N LEU A 250 15.04 7.36 6.99
CA LEU A 250 15.54 6.35 6.02
C LEU A 250 15.21 6.72 4.57
N ILE A 251 13.99 7.23 4.31
CA ILE A 251 13.59 7.66 2.98
C ILE A 251 14.38 8.91 2.55
N ASP A 252 14.59 9.85 3.46
CA ASP A 252 15.42 11.04 3.20
C ASP A 252 16.88 10.69 2.96
N GLU A 253 17.44 9.74 3.71
CA GLU A 253 18.80 9.24 3.50
C GLU A 253 18.93 8.65 2.09
N ALA A 254 18.01 7.76 1.71
CA ALA A 254 18.00 7.13 0.39
C ALA A 254 17.92 8.18 -0.74
N LYS A 255 17.02 9.16 -0.60
CA LYS A 255 16.86 10.24 -1.57
C LYS A 255 18.08 11.16 -1.63
N GLY A 256 18.59 11.58 -0.48
CA GLY A 256 19.74 12.49 -0.37
C GLY A 256 20.98 11.89 -1.00
N ARG A 257 21.25 10.60 -0.76
CA ARG A 257 22.37 9.87 -1.37
C ARG A 257 22.13 9.60 -2.86
N ALA A 258 20.89 9.29 -3.25
CA ALA A 258 20.57 9.09 -4.65
C ALA A 258 20.65 10.39 -5.48
N ALA A 259 20.52 11.57 -4.87
CA ALA A 259 20.57 12.87 -5.56
C ALA A 259 21.90 13.14 -6.28
N GLU A 260 22.98 12.42 -5.92
CA GLU A 260 24.27 12.45 -6.62
C GLU A 260 24.18 11.89 -8.06
N GLN A 261 23.10 11.19 -8.40
CA GLN A 261 22.88 10.65 -9.73
C GLN A 261 22.46 11.74 -10.73
N PRO A 262 22.87 11.62 -12.01
CA PRO A 262 22.75 12.69 -13.00
C PRO A 262 21.31 12.96 -13.48
N ASP A 263 20.43 11.97 -13.39
CA ASP A 263 19.06 12.04 -13.92
C ASP A 263 18.03 11.46 -12.94
N GLY A 264 16.79 11.95 -13.04
CA GLY A 264 15.68 11.56 -12.16
C GLY A 264 15.41 10.06 -12.15
N TRP A 265 15.59 9.36 -13.28
CA TRP A 265 15.37 7.91 -13.36
C TRP A 265 16.38 7.14 -12.50
N ARG A 266 17.68 7.45 -12.59
CA ARG A 266 18.71 6.85 -11.74
C ARG A 266 18.50 7.19 -10.26
N ARG A 267 18.08 8.42 -9.94
CA ARG A 267 17.77 8.84 -8.57
C ARG A 267 16.64 8.02 -7.97
N ILE A 268 15.51 7.90 -8.69
CA ILE A 268 14.35 7.12 -8.26
C ILE A 268 14.74 5.64 -8.12
N TRP A 269 15.37 5.07 -9.14
CA TRP A 269 15.76 3.67 -9.14
C TRP A 269 16.64 3.34 -7.93
N LEU A 270 17.71 4.13 -7.71
CA LEU A 270 18.66 3.89 -6.63
C LEU A 270 17.99 4.02 -5.25
N ALA A 271 17.20 5.07 -5.04
CA ALA A 271 16.49 5.28 -3.77
C ALA A 271 15.48 4.15 -3.50
N VAL A 272 14.61 3.85 -4.48
CA VAL A 272 13.52 2.87 -4.31
C VAL A 272 14.06 1.44 -4.18
N CYS A 273 14.99 1.03 -5.03
CA CYS A 273 15.57 -0.32 -4.95
C CYS A 273 16.35 -0.54 -3.64
N SER A 274 17.04 0.49 -3.15
CA SER A 274 17.74 0.42 -1.85
C SER A 274 16.76 0.31 -0.68
N LEU A 275 15.65 1.07 -0.70
CA LEU A 275 14.59 0.97 0.31
C LEU A 275 13.88 -0.39 0.27
N ILE A 276 13.64 -0.95 -0.91
CA ILE A 276 13.07 -2.29 -1.07
C ILE A 276 14.02 -3.34 -0.48
N LEU A 277 15.32 -3.25 -0.77
CA LEU A 277 16.32 -4.16 -0.23
C LEU A 277 16.37 -4.09 1.30
N HIS A 278 16.40 -2.87 1.87
CA HIS A 278 16.35 -2.64 3.31
C HIS A 278 15.09 -3.25 3.95
N GLN A 279 13.93 -3.08 3.30
CA GLN A 279 12.67 -3.65 3.77
C GLN A 279 12.67 -5.19 3.71
N ALA A 280 13.32 -5.77 2.70
CA ALA A 280 13.40 -7.22 2.50
C ALA A 280 14.39 -7.88 3.48
N SER A 281 15.59 -7.31 3.68
CA SER A 281 16.58 -7.86 4.61
C SER A 281 16.12 -7.76 6.06
N GLY A 282 15.59 -6.60 6.46
CA GLY A 282 15.16 -6.34 7.83
C GLY A 282 16.29 -6.30 8.87
N GLU A 283 17.55 -6.40 8.45
CA GLU A 283 18.74 -6.44 9.33
C GLU A 283 18.88 -5.16 10.15
N ALA A 284 18.73 -4.00 9.50
CA ALA A 284 18.72 -2.69 10.14
C ALA A 284 17.31 -2.27 10.56
N GLY A 285 16.37 -3.21 10.76
CA GLY A 285 15.00 -2.92 11.21
C GLY A 285 14.09 -2.32 10.13
N ARG A 286 12.99 -3.01 9.82
CA ARG A 286 12.04 -2.66 8.75
C ARG A 286 11.42 -1.27 8.92
N MET A 287 10.96 -0.69 7.80
CA MET A 287 10.16 0.53 7.80
C MET A 287 8.75 0.27 8.32
N LEU A 288 8.16 1.30 8.94
CA LEU A 288 6.78 1.28 9.39
C LEU A 288 5.84 1.44 8.19
N ARG A 289 4.83 0.57 8.07
CA ARG A 289 3.85 0.64 6.99
C ARG A 289 2.95 1.86 7.15
N HIS A 290 2.73 2.59 6.06
CA HIS A 290 1.90 3.81 6.03
C HIS A 290 0.48 3.60 6.57
N HIS A 291 -0.13 2.41 6.40
CA HIS A 291 -1.47 2.10 6.93
C HIS A 291 -1.57 2.26 8.45
N ALA A 292 -0.47 2.13 9.19
CA ALA A 292 -0.45 2.38 10.63
C ALA A 292 -0.83 3.82 10.99
N MET A 293 -0.71 4.78 10.06
CA MET A 293 -1.11 6.18 10.26
C MET A 293 -2.62 6.32 10.49
N ALA A 294 -3.45 5.42 9.97
CA ALA A 294 -4.89 5.46 10.23
C ALA A 294 -5.22 5.14 11.69
N ALA A 295 -4.34 4.39 12.36
CA ALA A 295 -4.56 3.88 13.70
C ALA A 295 -3.97 4.76 14.82
N VAL A 296 -3.04 5.68 14.52
CA VAL A 296 -2.47 6.62 15.51
C VAL A 296 -3.46 7.70 15.96
N PRO A 297 -3.23 8.39 17.10
CA PRO A 297 -4.08 9.48 17.58
C PRO A 297 -4.25 10.62 16.57
N HIS A 298 -5.43 11.26 16.57
CA HIS A 298 -5.78 12.30 15.60
C HIS A 298 -4.81 13.49 15.60
N SER A 299 -4.32 13.88 16.79
CA SER A 299 -3.32 14.94 16.99
C SER A 299 -2.04 14.72 16.17
N MET A 300 -1.62 13.46 16.00
CA MET A 300 -0.41 13.10 15.27
C MET A 300 -0.65 12.97 13.76
N ARG A 301 -1.85 12.54 13.34
CA ARG A 301 -2.15 12.20 11.94
C ARG A 301 -1.86 13.34 10.99
N ARG A 302 -2.18 14.58 11.36
CA ARG A 302 -1.96 15.74 10.48
C ARG A 302 -0.49 15.92 10.14
N LYS A 303 0.40 15.92 11.14
CA LYS A 303 1.85 16.09 10.94
C LYS A 303 2.43 14.97 10.08
N LEU A 304 2.06 13.72 10.38
CA LEU A 304 2.51 12.55 9.61
C LEU A 304 2.02 12.57 8.16
N ARG A 305 0.76 12.96 7.92
CA ARG A 305 0.22 13.12 6.55
C ARG A 305 0.97 14.18 5.76
N LEU A 306 1.23 15.34 6.37
CA LEU A 306 2.00 16.41 5.70
C LEU A 306 3.41 15.93 5.34
N ARG A 307 4.09 15.22 6.25
CA ARG A 307 5.42 14.68 5.98
C ARG A 307 5.40 13.65 4.86
N PHE A 308 4.41 12.76 4.85
CA PHE A 308 4.22 11.80 3.76
C PHE A 308 3.98 12.51 2.41
N GLN A 309 3.12 13.53 2.39
CA GLN A 309 2.87 14.35 1.19
C GLN A 309 4.15 15.03 0.67
N GLN A 310 4.99 15.58 1.55
CA GLN A 310 6.28 16.16 1.16
C GLN A 310 7.20 15.12 0.49
N ILE A 311 7.25 13.89 1.02
CA ILE A 311 8.00 12.79 0.40
C ILE A 311 7.43 12.46 -0.97
N SER A 312 6.10 12.32 -1.08
CA SER A 312 5.42 12.04 -2.36
C SER A 312 5.69 13.13 -3.41
N HIS A 313 5.61 14.41 -3.03
CA HIS A 313 5.91 15.52 -3.93
C HIS A 313 7.36 15.53 -4.38
N ALA A 314 8.30 15.20 -3.50
CA ALA A 314 9.71 15.10 -3.89
C ALA A 314 9.94 14.00 -4.94
N PHE A 315 9.36 12.81 -4.76
CA PHE A 315 9.42 11.76 -5.78
C PHE A 315 8.70 12.15 -7.08
N ALA A 316 7.56 12.86 -7.00
CA ALA A 316 6.87 13.37 -8.18
C ALA A 316 7.73 14.38 -8.97
N GLY A 317 8.52 15.20 -8.28
CA GLY A 317 9.53 16.07 -8.88
C GLY A 317 10.57 15.26 -9.67
N GLU A 318 11.20 14.27 -9.04
CA GLU A 318 12.18 13.41 -9.72
C GLU A 318 11.58 12.64 -10.91
N ILE A 319 10.31 12.21 -10.81
CA ILE A 319 9.61 11.54 -11.92
C ILE A 319 9.43 12.52 -13.08
N SER A 320 9.08 13.76 -12.78
CA SER A 320 8.91 14.81 -13.79
C SER A 320 10.23 15.19 -14.45
N ASP A 321 11.33 15.19 -13.69
CA ASP A 321 12.68 15.48 -14.19
C ASP A 321 13.28 14.33 -15.01
N GLY A 322 12.94 13.08 -14.67
CA GLY A 322 13.38 11.88 -15.38
C GLY A 322 12.53 11.54 -16.61
N SER A 323 11.28 12.00 -16.66
CA SER A 323 10.41 11.83 -17.82
C SER A 323 10.83 12.82 -18.91
N PRO A 324 11.14 12.37 -20.14
CA PRO A 324 11.30 13.28 -21.26
C PRO A 324 9.93 13.88 -21.62
N MET A 325 9.45 14.84 -20.83
CA MET A 325 8.23 15.56 -21.12
C MET A 325 8.46 16.41 -22.39
N VAL A 326 7.86 15.95 -23.48
CA VAL A 326 7.36 16.78 -24.58
C VAL A 326 8.44 17.57 -25.35
N ARG A 327 9.14 16.89 -26.27
CA ARG A 327 9.76 17.58 -27.44
C ARG A 327 9.25 17.14 -28.81
N SER A 328 8.39 16.13 -28.93
CA SER A 328 7.67 15.88 -30.19
C SER A 328 6.42 15.05 -29.96
N GLY A 329 5.27 15.56 -30.43
CA GLY A 329 3.96 14.95 -30.29
C GLY A 329 3.76 13.70 -31.15
N ARG A 330 4.43 12.59 -30.80
CA ARG A 330 4.13 11.26 -31.34
C ARG A 330 4.29 10.21 -30.25
N TRP A 331 3.17 9.77 -29.68
CA TRP A 331 3.09 8.53 -28.92
C TRP A 331 3.09 7.37 -29.93
N THR A 332 4.23 6.70 -30.09
CA THR A 332 4.29 5.36 -30.71
C THR A 332 4.56 4.34 -29.62
N PRO A 333 3.72 3.29 -29.45
CA PRO A 333 4.00 2.21 -28.53
C PRO A 333 5.18 1.40 -29.07
N CYS A 334 6.30 1.40 -28.35
CA CYS A 334 7.44 0.54 -28.66
C CYS A 334 7.58 -0.52 -27.56
N TRP A 335 6.94 -1.67 -27.75
CA TRP A 335 7.36 -2.92 -27.11
C TRP A 335 8.64 -3.39 -27.81
N PRO A 336 9.80 -3.53 -27.16
CA PRO A 336 10.91 -4.26 -27.75
C PRO A 336 10.85 -5.74 -27.35
N PRO A 337 11.19 -6.68 -28.26
CA PRO A 337 11.73 -7.97 -27.85
C PRO A 337 13.20 -7.80 -27.45
N ARG A 338 13.68 -8.63 -26.51
CA ARG A 338 15.07 -8.76 -25.98
C ARG A 338 15.34 -7.82 -24.78
N CYS A 339 15.88 -8.27 -23.65
CA CYS A 339 16.78 -9.40 -23.37
C CYS A 339 16.27 -10.34 -22.27
#